data_AF-A0A7Y5J269-F1
#
_entry.id   AF-A0A7Y5J269-F1
#
_cell.length_a   1.000
_cell.length_b   1.000
_cell.length_c   1.000
_cell.angle_alpha   90.00
_cell.angle_beta   90.00
_cell.angle_gamma   90.00
#
_symmetry.space_group_name_H-M   'P 1'
#
loop_
_entity.id
_entity.type
_entity.pdbx_description
1 polymer ?
#
loop_
_entity_poly.entity_id
_entity_poly.type
_entity_poly.pdbx_seq_one_letter_code
_entity_poly.pdbx_strand_id
1 'polypeptide(L)'
;LFQLVSVITTTGFITADYTSWSDGLTMLFFVLLFIGACAGSTAGGIKIIRNLVFFRNSILEFKRLIHPRAIVPLKLNGEVVAGRILIHIFIFLLLYLILFVLGSLVLAILGVDFLTAIGAVATCLGNVGPGIGKVGPVDNFAWLSAEVKWVLSFLMLLGRLEIFTMLVLLTPYFWKSN
;
A
#
# COMPACT_ATOMS: atom_id res chain seq x y z
N LEU A 1 -11.70 -13.21 -12.80
CA LEU A 1 -12.32 -11.86 -12.77
C LEU A 1 -12.72 -11.45 -11.35
N PHE A 2 -13.63 -12.17 -10.68
CA PHE A 2 -14.12 -11.79 -9.34
C PHE A 2 -13.01 -11.52 -8.32
N GLN A 3 -12.05 -12.43 -8.16
CA GLN A 3 -10.91 -12.27 -7.23
C GLN A 3 -10.10 -11.00 -7.49
N LEU A 4 -9.84 -10.71 -8.76
CA LEU A 4 -9.05 -9.56 -9.18
C LEU A 4 -9.76 -8.25 -8.81
N VAL A 5 -11.07 -8.16 -9.07
CA VAL A 5 -11.86 -6.98 -8.67
C VAL A 5 -11.86 -6.85 -7.15
N SER A 6 -12.14 -7.94 -6.43
CA SER A 6 -12.24 -7.93 -4.98
C SER A 6 -10.96 -7.47 -4.27
N VAL A 7 -9.80 -7.90 -4.78
CA VAL A 7 -8.49 -7.51 -4.23
C VAL A 7 -8.18 -6.04 -4.55
N ILE A 8 -8.39 -5.59 -5.80
CA ILE A 8 -8.13 -4.18 -6.19
C ILE A 8 -9.04 -3.20 -5.47
N THR A 9 -10.31 -3.57 -5.26
CA THR A 9 -11.26 -2.74 -4.50
C THR A 9 -11.08 -2.87 -3.01
N THR A 10 -10.11 -3.67 -2.53
CA THR A 10 -9.83 -3.91 -1.11
C THR A 10 -11.05 -4.41 -0.34
N THR A 11 -11.93 -5.16 -1.01
CA THR A 11 -13.14 -5.74 -0.39
C THR A 11 -12.83 -7.07 0.29
N GLY A 12 -11.84 -7.81 -0.21
CA GLY A 12 -11.35 -9.02 0.44
C GLY A 12 -12.26 -10.25 0.38
N PHE A 13 -13.32 -10.22 -0.45
CA PHE A 13 -14.14 -11.40 -0.68
C PHE A 13 -13.42 -12.44 -1.54
N ILE A 14 -13.52 -13.69 -1.11
CA ILE A 14 -12.87 -14.85 -1.73
C ILE A 14 -13.96 -15.87 -2.12
N THR A 15 -13.79 -16.47 -3.29
CA THR A 15 -14.64 -17.52 -3.88
C THR A 15 -13.80 -18.69 -4.39
N ALA A 16 -12.50 -18.48 -4.60
CA ALA A 16 -11.55 -19.50 -5.02
C ALA A 16 -10.17 -19.15 -4.47
N ASP A 17 -9.36 -20.17 -4.20
CA ASP A 17 -7.99 -20.00 -3.75
C ASP A 17 -7.07 -19.64 -4.93
N TYR A 18 -6.76 -18.36 -5.08
CA TYR A 18 -5.85 -17.88 -6.13
C TYR A 18 -4.39 -18.27 -5.89
N THR A 19 -4.00 -18.70 -4.68
CA THR A 19 -2.63 -19.15 -4.38
C THR A 19 -2.35 -20.54 -4.95
N SER A 20 -3.40 -21.33 -5.19
CA SER A 20 -3.31 -22.68 -5.76
C SER A 20 -3.14 -22.74 -7.28
N TRP A 21 -3.33 -21.62 -7.99
CA TRP A 21 -3.41 -21.64 -9.46
C TRP A 21 -2.02 -21.64 -10.12
N SER A 22 -1.17 -20.69 -9.74
CA SER A 22 0.20 -20.54 -10.25
C SER A 22 0.95 -19.51 -9.42
N ASP A 23 2.24 -19.74 -9.17
CA ASP A 23 3.10 -18.79 -8.45
C ASP A 23 3.14 -17.41 -9.14
N GLY A 24 3.04 -17.37 -10.47
CA GLY A 24 2.97 -16.11 -11.22
C GLY A 24 1.70 -15.31 -10.93
N LEU A 25 0.57 -15.99 -10.72
CA LEU A 25 -0.68 -15.34 -10.33
C LEU A 25 -0.66 -14.91 -8.87
N THR A 26 -0.09 -15.73 -7.98
CA THR A 26 0.13 -15.36 -6.57
C THR A 26 0.97 -14.07 -6.47
N MET A 27 2.04 -13.96 -7.25
CA MET A 27 2.87 -12.76 -7.32
C MET A 27 2.09 -11.56 -7.90
N LEU A 28 1.25 -11.77 -8.91
CA LEU A 28 0.37 -10.73 -9.44
C LEU A 28 -0.58 -10.21 -8.35
N PHE A 29 -1.25 -11.10 -7.61
CA PHE A 29 -2.13 -10.74 -6.51
C PHE A 29 -1.38 -10.01 -5.39
N PHE A 30 -0.14 -10.39 -5.10
CA PHE A 30 0.72 -9.68 -4.16
C PHE A 30 0.92 -8.21 -4.56
N VAL A 31 1.23 -7.95 -5.83
CA VAL A 31 1.41 -6.58 -6.36
C VAL A 31 0.10 -5.80 -6.28
N LEU A 32 -1.04 -6.45 -6.56
CA LEU A 32 -2.35 -5.82 -6.49
C LEU A 32 -2.71 -5.36 -5.07
N LEU A 33 -2.17 -5.96 -4.00
CA LEU A 33 -2.39 -5.49 -2.62
C LEU A 33 -1.92 -4.04 -2.39
N PHE A 34 -0.95 -3.58 -3.19
CA PHE A 34 -0.43 -2.21 -3.13
C PHE A 34 -1.24 -1.23 -3.99
N ILE A 35 -2.17 -1.71 -4.82
CA ILE A 35 -2.97 -0.90 -5.73
C ILE A 35 -4.39 -0.78 -5.17
N GLY A 36 -4.67 0.36 -4.53
CA GLY A 36 -6.01 0.70 -4.04
C GLY A 36 -6.88 1.34 -5.13
N ALA A 37 -8.19 1.32 -4.91
CA ALA A 37 -9.17 1.92 -5.81
C ALA A 37 -9.14 3.48 -5.83
N CYS A 38 -10.20 4.10 -6.35
CA CYS A 38 -10.31 5.55 -6.52
C CYS A 38 -10.14 6.33 -5.20
N ALA A 39 -9.58 7.55 -5.30
CA ALA A 39 -9.57 8.50 -4.18
C ALA A 39 -11.01 8.87 -3.77
N GLY A 40 -11.23 9.11 -2.47
CA GLY A 40 -12.58 9.39 -1.93
C GLY A 40 -13.48 8.16 -1.77
N SER A 41 -13.05 6.98 -2.20
CA SER A 41 -13.75 5.72 -1.92
C SER A 41 -13.37 5.13 -0.55
N THR A 42 -14.16 4.16 -0.09
CA THR A 42 -13.92 3.37 1.14
C THR A 42 -12.75 2.40 1.02
N ALA A 43 -12.09 2.29 -0.15
CA ALA A 43 -10.99 1.36 -0.35
C ALA A 43 -9.74 1.73 0.48
N GLY A 44 -8.91 0.76 0.82
CA GLY A 44 -7.61 0.97 1.43
C GLY A 44 -6.48 1.16 0.42
N GLY A 45 -5.25 0.94 0.89
CA GLY A 45 -4.03 0.89 0.07
C GLY A 45 -3.63 2.21 -0.58
N ILE A 46 -2.64 2.13 -1.46
CA ILE A 46 -2.16 3.29 -2.22
C ILE A 46 -3.17 3.56 -3.33
N LYS A 47 -3.95 4.63 -3.16
CA LYS A 47 -5.00 5.04 -4.11
C LYS A 47 -4.45 5.12 -5.53
N ILE A 48 -5.25 4.64 -6.50
CA ILE A 48 -4.83 4.56 -7.92
C ILE A 48 -4.34 5.89 -8.49
N ILE A 49 -4.88 7.01 -8.04
CA ILE A 49 -4.46 8.35 -8.48
C ILE A 49 -3.00 8.65 -8.10
N ARG A 50 -2.53 8.19 -6.93
CA ARG A 50 -1.14 8.40 -6.48
C ARG A 50 -0.19 7.57 -7.33
N ASN A 51 -0.54 6.31 -7.58
CA ASN A 51 0.22 5.42 -8.48
C ASN A 51 0.27 5.97 -9.92
N LEU A 52 -0.85 6.47 -10.44
CA LEU A 52 -0.93 7.08 -11.77
C LEU A 52 -0.05 8.33 -11.88
N VAL A 53 -0.12 9.23 -10.90
CA VAL A 53 0.68 10.45 -10.86
C VAL A 53 2.17 10.11 -10.76
N PHE A 54 2.53 9.15 -9.90
CA PHE A 54 3.91 8.66 -9.78
C PHE A 54 4.42 8.12 -11.12
N PHE A 55 3.67 7.19 -11.75
CA PHE A 55 4.10 6.57 -13.01
C PHE A 55 4.22 7.59 -14.16
N ARG A 56 3.24 8.50 -14.30
CA ARG A 56 3.32 9.57 -15.31
C ARG A 56 4.49 10.51 -15.04
N ASN A 57 4.73 10.90 -13.78
CA ASN A 57 5.86 11.76 -13.46
C ASN A 57 7.19 11.08 -13.76
N SER A 58 7.34 9.78 -13.45
CA SER A 58 8.54 9.02 -13.79
C SER A 58 8.84 9.02 -15.30
N ILE A 59 7.82 8.83 -16.15
CA ILE A 59 7.97 8.93 -17.61
C ILE A 59 8.39 10.35 -18.04
N LEU A 60 7.82 11.37 -17.41
CA LEU A 60 8.18 12.76 -17.71
C LEU A 60 9.61 13.09 -17.29
N GLU A 61 10.11 12.53 -16.18
CA GLU A 61 11.50 12.68 -15.77
C GLU A 61 12.46 12.08 -16.80
N PHE A 62 12.17 10.90 -17.37
CA PHE A 62 12.96 10.37 -18.49
C PHE A 62 13.00 11.34 -19.67
N LYS A 63 11.88 12.00 -19.99
CA LYS A 63 11.83 13.01 -21.05
C LYS A 63 12.65 14.27 -20.73
N ARG A 64 12.66 14.71 -19.46
CA ARG A 64 13.46 15.85 -18.99
C ARG A 64 14.96 15.54 -19.02
N LEU A 65 15.36 14.31 -18.71
CA LEU A 65 16.75 13.86 -18.80
C LEU A 65 17.28 13.94 -20.25
N ILE A 66 16.46 13.57 -21.23
CA ILE A 66 16.80 13.68 -22.67
C ILE A 66 16.77 15.13 -23.15
N HIS A 67 15.81 15.92 -22.67
CA HIS A 67 15.62 17.32 -23.06
C HIS A 67 15.68 18.27 -21.86
N PRO A 68 16.88 18.63 -21.36
CA PRO A 68 17.04 19.36 -20.10
C PRO A 68 16.48 20.79 -20.10
N ARG A 69 16.22 21.38 -21.29
CA ARG A 69 15.59 22.70 -21.43
C ARG A 69 14.08 22.65 -21.63
N ALA A 70 13.49 21.46 -21.74
CA ALA A 70 12.06 21.32 -21.98
C ALA A 70 11.26 21.48 -20.68
N ILE A 71 10.36 22.47 -20.65
CA ILE A 71 9.39 22.63 -19.57
C ILE A 71 8.22 21.69 -19.86
N VAL A 72 8.24 20.49 -19.27
CA VAL A 72 7.20 19.49 -19.45
C VAL A 72 6.40 19.35 -18.15
N PRO A 73 5.32 20.13 -17.95
CA PRO A 73 4.51 20.04 -16.73
C PRO A 73 3.70 18.74 -16.72
N LEU A 74 3.58 18.11 -15.55
CA LEU A 74 2.63 17.00 -15.38
C LEU A 74 1.21 17.54 -15.43
N LYS A 75 0.41 17.03 -16.36
CA LYS A 75 -1.02 17.35 -16.45
C LYS A 75 -1.88 16.14 -16.10
N LEU A 76 -2.91 16.37 -15.28
CA LEU A 76 -3.96 15.42 -14.95
C LEU A 76 -5.30 16.09 -15.25
N ASN A 77 -6.13 15.47 -16.08
CA ASN A 77 -7.43 16.02 -16.51
C ASN A 77 -7.36 17.46 -17.07
N GLY A 78 -6.27 17.80 -17.75
CA GLY A 78 -6.07 19.14 -18.34
C GLY A 78 -5.41 20.16 -17.41
N GLU A 79 -5.43 19.92 -16.09
CA GLU A 79 -4.82 20.80 -15.09
C GLU A 79 -3.38 20.41 -14.77
N VAL A 80 -2.55 21.40 -14.44
CA VAL A 80 -1.15 21.18 -14.05
C VAL A 80 -1.09 20.76 -12.58
N VAL A 81 -0.47 19.61 -12.31
CA VAL A 81 -0.23 19.14 -10.95
C VAL A 81 0.92 19.94 -10.34
N ALA A 82 0.66 20.62 -9.23
CA ALA A 82 1.67 21.41 -8.54
C ALA A 82 2.83 20.52 -8.02
N GLY A 83 4.07 21.00 -8.13
CA GLY A 83 5.27 20.26 -7.70
C GLY A 83 5.25 19.86 -6.22
N ARG A 84 4.61 20.66 -5.35
CA ARG A 84 4.42 20.34 -3.94
C ARG A 84 3.62 19.04 -3.75
N ILE A 85 2.55 18.84 -4.55
CA ILE A 85 1.71 17.65 -4.49
C ILE A 85 2.51 16.41 -4.91
N LEU A 86 3.35 16.54 -5.93
CA LEU A 86 4.26 15.48 -6.35
C LEU A 86 5.17 15.02 -5.21
N ILE A 87 5.85 15.96 -4.55
CA ILE A 87 6.74 15.67 -3.42
C ILE A 87 5.97 14.93 -2.31
N HIS A 88 4.76 15.38 -1.96
CA HIS A 88 3.94 14.69 -0.96
C HIS A 88 3.57 13.26 -1.37
N ILE A 89 3.27 13.01 -2.65
CA ILE A 89 3.00 11.66 -3.16
C ILE A 89 4.25 10.78 -3.08
N PHE A 90 5.43 11.29 -3.44
CA PHE A 90 6.69 10.54 -3.32
C PHE A 90 7.00 10.17 -1.86
N ILE A 91 6.88 11.13 -0.94
CA ILE A 91 7.09 10.89 0.50
C ILE A 91 6.07 9.87 1.02
N PHE A 92 4.80 9.95 0.60
CA PHE A 92 3.78 8.96 0.95
C PHE A 92 4.19 7.55 0.51
N LEU A 93 4.59 7.39 -0.76
CA LEU A 93 4.98 6.09 -1.31
C LEU A 93 6.19 5.50 -0.57
N LEU A 94 7.18 6.34 -0.26
CA LEU A 94 8.37 5.95 0.48
C LEU A 94 8.03 5.52 1.91
N LEU A 95 7.20 6.29 2.63
CA LEU A 95 6.76 5.95 3.98
C LEU A 95 5.95 4.65 3.99
N TYR A 96 5.07 4.45 3.00
CA TYR A 96 4.33 3.20 2.85
C TYR A 96 5.28 2.00 2.70
N LEU A 97 6.30 2.13 1.85
CA LEU A 97 7.30 1.08 1.66
C LEU A 97 8.13 0.83 2.94
N ILE A 98 8.54 1.88 3.64
CA ILE A 98 9.28 1.76 4.91
C ILE A 98 8.43 1.02 5.95
N LEU A 99 7.16 1.39 6.11
CA LEU A 99 6.26 0.71 7.04
C LEU A 99 6.04 -0.75 6.66
N PHE A 100 5.94 -1.04 5.35
CA PHE A 100 5.84 -2.41 4.86
C PHE A 100 7.09 -3.24 5.21
N VAL A 101 8.29 -2.71 4.96
CA VAL A 101 9.56 -3.41 5.25
C VAL A 101 9.76 -3.59 6.75
N LEU A 102 9.58 -2.52 7.54
CA LEU A 102 9.73 -2.58 9.00
C LEU A 102 8.69 -3.49 9.64
N GLY A 103 7.43 -3.41 9.22
CA GLY A 103 6.38 -4.30 9.70
C GLY A 103 6.70 -5.76 9.41
N SER A 104 7.18 -6.07 8.20
CA SER A 104 7.55 -7.43 7.81
C SER A 104 8.73 -7.95 8.64
N LEU A 105 9.73 -7.09 8.89
CA LEU A 105 10.89 -7.41 9.72
C LEU A 105 10.47 -7.69 11.17
N VAL A 106 9.59 -6.86 11.75
CA VAL A 106 9.07 -7.06 13.11
C VAL A 106 8.33 -8.39 13.21
N LEU A 107 7.47 -8.72 12.25
CA LEU A 107 6.77 -10.01 12.24
C LEU A 107 7.72 -11.20 12.11
N ALA A 108 8.77 -11.08 11.30
CA ALA A 108 9.79 -12.13 11.17
C ALA A 108 10.57 -12.33 12.48
N ILE A 109 10.89 -11.25 13.21
CA ILE A 109 11.52 -11.31 14.54
C ILE A 109 10.60 -12.00 15.57
N LEU A 110 9.29 -11.79 15.46
CA LEU A 110 8.27 -12.45 16.29
C LEU A 110 8.01 -13.92 15.88
N GLY A 111 8.79 -14.47 14.95
CA GLY A 111 8.76 -15.89 14.58
C GLY A 111 7.77 -16.26 13.47
N VAL A 112 7.18 -15.27 12.78
CA VAL A 112 6.34 -15.52 11.60
C VAL A 112 7.22 -15.84 10.39
N ASP A 113 6.85 -16.85 9.60
CA ASP A 113 7.59 -17.19 8.37
C ASP A 113 7.59 -16.03 7.36
N PHE A 114 8.68 -15.91 6.60
CA PHE A 114 8.91 -14.76 5.71
C PHE A 114 7.75 -14.49 4.74
N LEU A 115 7.22 -15.53 4.09
CA LEU A 115 6.13 -15.40 3.12
C LEU A 115 4.85 -14.90 3.79
N THR A 116 4.52 -15.45 4.96
CA THR A 116 3.35 -15.01 5.73
C THR A 116 3.54 -13.60 6.30
N ALA A 117 4.76 -13.23 6.72
CA ALA A 117 5.04 -11.90 7.26
C ALA A 117 4.82 -10.80 6.20
N ILE A 118 5.39 -10.97 5.00
CA ILE A 118 5.20 -9.99 3.91
C ILE A 118 3.74 -9.97 3.44
N GLY A 119 3.07 -11.12 3.36
CA GLY A 119 1.67 -11.21 2.97
C GLY A 119 0.74 -10.54 3.98
N ALA A 120 0.93 -10.81 5.27
CA ALA A 120 0.16 -10.23 6.37
C ALA A 120 0.32 -8.71 6.45
N VAL A 121 1.55 -8.20 6.31
CA VAL A 121 1.80 -6.76 6.38
C VAL A 121 1.27 -6.04 5.15
N ALA A 122 1.45 -6.60 3.94
CA ALA A 122 0.90 -6.03 2.72
C ALA A 122 -0.64 -5.91 2.79
N THR A 123 -1.33 -6.97 3.21
CA THR A 123 -2.79 -6.97 3.28
C THR A 123 -3.34 -6.09 4.40
N CYS A 124 -2.71 -6.06 5.57
CA CYS A 124 -3.12 -5.19 6.68
C CYS A 124 -2.87 -3.71 6.37
N LEU A 125 -1.70 -3.36 5.83
CA LEU A 125 -1.40 -1.97 5.46
C LEU A 125 -2.31 -1.50 4.30
N GLY A 126 -2.61 -2.40 3.37
CA GLY A 126 -3.56 -2.16 2.27
C GLY A 126 -5.04 -2.22 2.69
N ASN A 127 -5.34 -2.68 3.90
CA ASN A 127 -6.69 -3.01 4.37
C ASN A 127 -7.49 -3.87 3.38
N VAL A 128 -6.85 -4.88 2.78
CA VAL A 128 -7.46 -5.73 1.75
C VAL A 128 -8.22 -6.90 2.36
N GLY A 129 -7.66 -7.57 3.37
CA GLY A 129 -8.25 -8.74 4.03
C GLY A 129 -7.40 -10.00 3.84
N PRO A 130 -7.54 -10.73 2.72
CA PRO A 130 -6.71 -11.89 2.42
C PRO A 130 -5.27 -11.49 2.12
N GLY A 131 -4.32 -12.28 2.62
CA GLY A 131 -2.90 -12.15 2.34
C GLY A 131 -2.38 -13.28 1.46
N ILE A 132 -1.12 -13.63 1.69
CA ILE A 132 -0.40 -14.72 1.03
C ILE A 132 0.40 -15.48 2.11
N GLY A 133 0.73 -16.74 1.86
CA GLY A 133 1.30 -17.63 2.86
C GLY A 133 0.19 -18.21 3.73
N LYS A 134 0.46 -18.41 5.02
CA LYS A 134 -0.48 -18.98 5.99
C LYS A 134 -1.59 -18.01 6.46
N VAL A 135 -1.68 -16.85 5.81
CA VAL A 135 -2.79 -15.89 5.91
C VAL A 135 -3.44 -15.69 4.53
N GLY A 136 -3.36 -16.71 3.69
CA GLY A 136 -3.91 -16.75 2.35
C GLY A 136 -5.44 -16.67 2.31
N PRO A 137 -6.03 -16.75 1.11
CA PRO A 137 -7.47 -16.59 0.89
C PRO A 137 -8.33 -17.70 1.53
N VAL A 138 -7.75 -18.87 1.81
CA VAL A 138 -8.42 -19.98 2.52
C VAL A 138 -7.98 -20.12 3.97
N ASP A 139 -7.04 -19.30 4.42
CA ASP A 139 -6.51 -19.30 5.78
C ASP A 139 -7.07 -18.12 6.60
N ASN A 140 -6.61 -18.00 7.85
CA ASN A 140 -7.04 -16.94 8.76
C ASN A 140 -5.89 -16.46 9.65
N PHE A 141 -6.12 -15.38 10.38
CA PHE A 141 -5.14 -14.78 11.30
C PHE A 141 -5.23 -15.36 12.73
N ALA A 142 -6.11 -16.34 13.00
CA ALA A 142 -6.42 -16.77 14.36
C ALA A 142 -5.24 -17.46 15.05
N TRP A 143 -4.42 -18.20 14.30
CA TRP A 143 -3.25 -18.92 14.79
C TRP A 143 -2.05 -18.01 15.14
N LEU A 144 -2.09 -16.74 14.76
CA LEU A 144 -1.03 -15.78 15.10
C LEU A 144 -1.04 -15.42 16.59
N SER A 145 0.14 -15.18 17.15
CA SER A 145 0.31 -14.73 18.53
C SER A 145 -0.34 -13.37 18.78
N ALA A 146 -0.64 -13.07 20.04
CA ALA A 146 -1.26 -11.79 20.42
C ALA A 146 -0.39 -10.58 20.03
N GLU A 147 0.93 -10.70 20.19
CA GLU A 147 1.91 -9.66 19.84
C GLU A 147 1.86 -9.32 18.34
N VAL A 148 1.82 -10.33 17.47
CA VAL A 148 1.71 -10.14 16.01
C VAL A 148 0.39 -9.46 15.65
N LYS A 149 -0.72 -9.86 16.29
CA LYS A 149 -2.03 -9.25 16.03
C LYS A 149 -2.06 -7.77 16.43
N TRP A 150 -1.38 -7.38 17.51
CA TRP A 150 -1.26 -5.97 17.90
C TRP A 150 -0.51 -5.15 16.85
N VAL A 151 0.61 -5.66 16.34
CA VAL A 151 1.39 -5.00 15.27
C VAL A 151 0.54 -4.86 14.01
N LEU A 152 -0.13 -5.94 13.58
CA LEU A 152 -0.99 -5.91 12.39
C LEU A 152 -2.18 -4.97 12.54
N SER A 153 -2.80 -4.91 13.72
CA SER A 153 -3.90 -3.98 14.01
C SER A 153 -3.45 -2.53 13.91
N PHE A 154 -2.26 -2.21 14.44
CA PHE A 154 -1.68 -0.88 14.31
C PHE A 154 -1.39 -0.52 12.84
N LEU A 155 -0.87 -1.45 12.05
CA LEU A 155 -0.65 -1.25 10.61
C LEU A 155 -1.95 -1.02 9.84
N MET A 156 -3.05 -1.69 10.20
CA MET A 156 -4.38 -1.45 9.61
C MET A 156 -4.87 -0.03 9.89
N LEU A 157 -4.70 0.46 11.14
CA LEU A 157 -5.05 1.83 11.50
C LEU A 157 -4.25 2.86 10.70
N LEU A 158 -2.92 2.66 10.58
CA LEU A 158 -2.07 3.50 9.74
C LEU A 158 -2.49 3.51 8.27
N GLY A 159 -2.83 2.34 7.73
CA GLY A 159 -3.32 2.18 6.37
C GLY A 159 -4.67 2.87 6.15
N ARG A 160 -5.54 2.89 7.18
CA ARG A 160 -6.91 3.41 7.08
C ARG A 160 -6.99 4.92 7.24
N LEU A 161 -6.24 5.48 8.18
CA LEU A 161 -6.28 6.91 8.50
C LEU A 161 -5.42 7.76 7.56
N GLU A 162 -4.81 7.15 6.55
CA GLU A 162 -3.70 7.70 5.77
C GLU A 162 -2.46 8.00 6.63
N ILE A 163 -1.32 7.46 6.21
CA ILE A 163 -0.05 7.47 6.96
C ILE A 163 0.34 8.86 7.49
N PHE A 164 0.11 9.94 6.73
CA PHE A 164 0.46 11.28 7.17
C PHE A 164 -0.33 11.76 8.38
N THR A 165 -1.62 11.47 8.48
CA THR A 165 -2.43 11.97 9.60
C THR A 165 -1.93 11.39 10.93
N MET A 166 -1.66 10.08 10.94
CA MET A 166 -1.15 9.37 12.10
C MET A 166 0.27 9.79 12.46
N LEU A 167 1.15 9.96 11.47
CA LEU A 167 2.50 10.45 11.74
C LEU A 167 2.49 11.88 12.28
N VAL A 168 1.64 12.76 11.76
CA VAL A 168 1.50 14.13 12.27
C VAL A 168 1.03 14.12 13.74
N LEU A 169 0.08 13.27 14.11
CA LEU A 169 -0.36 13.12 15.50
C LEU A 169 0.79 12.69 16.45
N LEU A 170 1.77 11.93 15.96
CA LEU A 170 2.94 11.53 16.75
C LEU A 170 4.03 12.62 16.81
N THR A 171 3.96 13.63 15.95
CA THR A 171 4.94 14.73 15.98
C THR A 171 4.63 15.72 17.11
N PRO A 172 5.64 16.15 17.89
CA PRO A 172 5.44 17.12 18.96
C PRO A 172 4.99 18.49 18.46
N TYR A 173 5.19 18.80 17.17
CA TYR A 173 4.72 20.02 16.54
C TYR A 173 3.18 20.12 16.51
N PHE A 174 2.47 18.99 16.42
CA PHE A 174 1.01 18.98 16.46
C PHE A 174 0.46 19.40 17.84
N TRP A 175 1.17 19.05 18.92
CA TRP A 175 0.72 19.26 20.30
C TRP A 175 1.15 20.58 20.92
N LYS A 176 2.08 21.29 20.29
CA LYS A 176 2.46 22.63 20.74
C LYS A 176 1.51 23.64 20.11
N SER A 177 0.70 24.29 20.94
CA SER A 177 0.11 25.57 20.55
C SER A 177 1.26 26.56 20.40
N ASN A 178 1.44 27.10 19.19
CA ASN A 178 2.06 28.42 19.08
C ASN A 178 1.16 29.47 19.73
#